data_AF-A0ABD3MY33-F1
#
_entry.id   AF-A0ABD3MY33-F1
#
_cell.length_a   1.000
_cell.length_b   1.000
_cell.length_c   1.000
_cell.angle_alpha   90.00
_cell.angle_beta   90.00
_cell.angle_gamma   90.00
#
_symmetry.space_group_name_H-M   'P 1'
#
loop_
_entity.id
_entity.type
_entity.pdbx_description
1 polymer ?
#
loop_
_entity_poly.entity_id
_entity_poly.type
_entity_poly.pdbx_seq_one_letter_code
_entity_poly.pdbx_strand_id
1 'polypeptide(L)'
;MNQATRGIERSICFRSVSRRSFSFSASASAAGEHNNNMLTNHRPLSSLPPRHAESNDRRRDSSIIFSSPITTSCPGGFGSSYSHESLLPWLNRSFSSMSAATDTTTSSEQSSRPLSALQQANLELLTPGQAIYILQRSAAKGTGNRIRQSDFIELCNSARPGKLRDALVIATALKEFKRNNRFVLKLSGSTAAVEGMLRSRMSTWKVQDGKPRVKAALFVAEQILNEDTGLYFAIETVVVDQVLEELHKGLMEMKENGFTVTIDSAANNEVGASEEGGETPTPSPEEVLVKDALRVTHSLIHLLIKRKSRPEWDMKKRAKRRYLKRLQIGGGPYRTTLRVATKISLLIGGSAVTQGQIIDPFERAWWTKFVDEETLKLIQEAKELEEQATLTAPAVEDDDGDNESEADEGDEANADDEFTDEEDSATDVDAEDEKKD
;
A
#
# COMPACT_ATOMS: atom_id res chain seq x y z
N MET A 1 52.39 -19.52 -27.39
CA MET A 1 51.63 -18.89 -28.50
C MET A 1 50.67 -17.91 -27.86
N ASN A 2 51.09 -16.65 -27.77
CA ASN A 2 50.36 -15.57 -27.11
C ASN A 2 49.46 -14.89 -28.14
N GLN A 3 48.16 -14.81 -27.88
CA GLN A 3 47.27 -13.93 -28.64
C GLN A 3 46.85 -12.78 -27.74
N ALA A 4 47.37 -11.61 -28.11
CA ALA A 4 46.98 -10.30 -27.63
C ALA A 4 45.67 -9.88 -28.33
N THR A 5 44.66 -9.49 -27.56
CA THR A 5 43.49 -8.76 -28.06
C THR A 5 43.53 -7.33 -27.53
N ARG A 6 43.62 -6.41 -28.50
CA ARG A 6 43.77 -4.96 -28.35
C ARG A 6 42.50 -4.32 -27.79
N GLY A 7 42.72 -3.34 -26.92
CA GLY A 7 41.71 -2.41 -26.43
C GLY A 7 41.14 -1.50 -27.51
N ILE A 8 39.87 -1.12 -27.31
CA ILE A 8 39.19 -0.06 -28.02
C ILE A 8 38.71 0.92 -26.95
N GLU A 9 39.52 1.94 -26.69
CA GLU A 9 39.09 3.11 -25.92
C GLU A 9 38.28 4.02 -26.87
N ARG A 10 37.01 4.23 -26.54
CA ARG A 10 36.20 5.30 -27.13
C ARG A 10 36.02 6.39 -26.08
N SER A 11 36.85 7.42 -26.21
CA SER A 11 36.64 8.74 -25.62
C SER A 11 35.28 9.31 -26.07
N ILE A 12 34.39 9.55 -25.11
CA ILE A 12 33.15 10.32 -25.29
C ILE A 12 33.29 11.57 -24.44
N CYS A 13 33.53 12.72 -25.08
CA CYS A 13 33.42 14.02 -24.44
C CYS A 13 31.95 14.31 -24.13
N PHE A 14 31.59 14.36 -22.84
CA PHE A 14 30.32 14.94 -22.41
C PHE A 14 30.48 16.45 -22.20
N ARG A 15 29.83 17.22 -23.08
CA ARG A 15 29.55 18.65 -22.87
C ARG A 15 28.63 18.80 -21.66
N SER A 16 29.00 19.68 -20.74
CA SER A 16 28.14 20.08 -19.63
C SER A 16 26.88 20.75 -20.17
N VAL A 17 25.72 20.30 -19.70
CA VAL A 17 24.44 20.96 -19.96
C VAL A 17 23.92 21.44 -18.61
N SER A 18 24.00 22.75 -18.42
CA SER A 18 23.44 23.50 -17.31
C SER A 18 21.92 23.24 -17.21
N ARG A 19 21.47 22.80 -16.02
CA ARG A 19 20.06 22.56 -15.70
C ARG A 19 19.34 23.92 -15.62
N ARG A 20 18.57 24.26 -16.65
CA ARG A 20 17.47 25.23 -16.52
C ARG A 20 16.24 24.51 -15.98
N SER A 21 15.67 25.09 -14.92
CA SER A 21 14.38 24.80 -14.35
C SER A 21 13.28 24.91 -15.41
N PHE A 22 12.56 23.82 -15.67
CA PHE A 22 11.34 23.84 -16.47
C PHE A 22 10.13 24.00 -15.54
N SER A 23 9.64 25.23 -15.45
CA SER A 23 8.27 25.52 -15.06
C SER A 23 7.34 25.22 -16.25
N PHE A 24 6.33 24.39 -16.02
CA PHE A 24 5.35 24.02 -17.04
C PHE A 24 4.33 25.15 -17.19
N SER A 25 4.55 26.05 -18.15
CA SER A 25 3.53 26.99 -18.63
C SER A 25 2.82 26.40 -19.85
N ALA A 26 1.48 26.40 -19.80
CA ALA A 26 0.63 25.96 -20.88
C ALA A 26 0.73 26.94 -22.07
N SER A 27 1.29 26.48 -23.18
CA SER A 27 1.24 27.21 -24.45
C SER A 27 0.33 26.48 -25.42
N ALA A 28 -0.83 27.10 -25.68
CA ALA A 28 -1.65 26.83 -26.85
C ALA A 28 -0.84 27.18 -28.10
N SER A 29 -0.80 26.28 -29.07
CA SER A 29 -0.36 26.59 -30.44
C SER A 29 -1.34 25.96 -31.41
N ALA A 30 -2.06 26.85 -32.11
CA ALA A 30 -2.94 26.56 -33.22
C ALA A 30 -2.50 27.45 -34.39
N ALA A 31 -2.20 26.81 -35.51
CA ALA A 31 -2.18 27.33 -36.86
C ALA A 31 -2.31 26.09 -37.76
N GLY A 32 -3.15 25.98 -38.78
CA GLY A 32 -4.07 26.89 -39.44
C GLY A 32 -4.24 26.34 -40.86
N GLU A 33 -5.47 26.25 -41.37
CA GLU A 33 -5.88 26.76 -42.70
C GLU A 33 -7.18 26.12 -43.24
N HIS A 34 -8.11 27.04 -43.51
CA HIS A 34 -9.12 27.10 -44.57
C HIS A 34 -10.14 25.96 -44.77
N ASN A 35 -11.40 26.24 -44.45
CA ASN A 35 -12.39 26.50 -45.50
C ASN A 35 -13.61 27.29 -45.01
N ASN A 36 -14.01 28.25 -45.84
CA ASN A 36 -15.14 29.16 -45.67
C ASN A 36 -16.48 28.42 -45.68
N ASN A 37 -17.40 28.79 -44.78
CA ASN A 37 -18.77 29.02 -45.19
C ASN A 37 -19.51 29.93 -44.19
N MET A 38 -20.01 31.04 -44.74
CA MET A 38 -20.94 31.94 -44.08
C MET A 38 -22.24 31.23 -43.75
N LEU A 39 -22.77 31.47 -42.55
CA LEU A 39 -24.21 31.62 -42.30
C LEU A 39 -24.41 32.28 -40.94
N THR A 40 -24.80 33.54 -41.02
CA THR A 40 -25.31 34.37 -39.94
C THR A 40 -26.56 33.76 -39.32
N ASN A 41 -26.64 33.65 -38.00
CA ASN A 41 -27.92 33.66 -37.30
C ASN A 41 -27.79 34.25 -35.89
N HIS A 42 -28.42 35.41 -35.73
CA HIS A 42 -28.74 36.08 -34.49
C HIS A 42 -29.59 35.19 -33.56
N ARG A 43 -29.32 35.20 -32.25
CA ARG A 43 -30.37 35.21 -31.22
C ARG A 43 -29.82 35.61 -29.85
N PRO A 44 -30.66 36.19 -28.97
CA PRO A 44 -30.25 37.22 -28.05
C PRO A 44 -30.12 36.74 -26.60
N LEU A 45 -29.34 37.51 -25.85
CA LEU A 45 -29.30 37.58 -24.40
C LEU A 45 -30.71 37.80 -23.82
N SER A 46 -31.15 36.88 -22.97
CA SER A 46 -32.28 37.09 -22.07
C SER A 46 -31.79 37.13 -20.62
N SER A 47 -32.15 38.22 -19.99
CA SER A 47 -31.90 38.70 -18.63
C SER A 47 -32.75 38.02 -17.54
N LEU A 48 -32.13 37.82 -16.36
CA LEU A 48 -32.69 37.86 -14.97
C LEU A 48 -33.69 36.75 -14.56
N PRO A 49 -33.95 36.47 -13.25
CA PRO A 49 -33.72 37.28 -12.02
C PRO A 49 -33.07 36.55 -10.81
N PRO A 50 -32.78 37.27 -9.70
CA PRO A 50 -32.09 36.73 -8.52
C PRO A 50 -33.05 35.96 -7.60
N ARG A 51 -32.55 34.92 -6.91
CA ARG A 51 -33.32 34.19 -5.88
C ARG A 51 -32.74 34.43 -4.49
N HIS A 52 -33.55 35.17 -3.74
CA HIS A 52 -33.81 35.14 -2.29
C HIS A 52 -32.94 34.23 -1.41
N ALA A 53 -32.27 34.87 -0.45
CA ALA A 53 -31.84 34.28 0.79
C ALA A 53 -33.04 34.05 1.72
N GLU A 54 -33.30 32.81 2.10
CA GLU A 54 -34.19 32.47 3.22
C GLU A 54 -33.33 32.03 4.41
N SER A 55 -33.33 32.87 5.44
CA SER A 55 -32.89 32.55 6.78
C SER A 55 -33.91 31.61 7.45
N ASN A 56 -33.47 30.43 7.87
CA ASN A 56 -34.25 29.58 8.76
C ASN A 56 -33.52 29.46 10.10
N ASP A 57 -33.88 30.40 10.97
CA ASP A 57 -33.57 30.41 12.39
C ASP A 57 -34.55 29.45 13.09
N ARG A 58 -34.05 28.32 13.60
CA ARG A 58 -34.82 27.42 14.47
C ARG A 58 -34.02 27.09 15.72
N ARG A 59 -34.18 27.96 16.70
CA ARG A 59 -34.05 27.67 18.14
C ARG A 59 -34.89 26.43 18.49
N ARG A 60 -34.26 25.46 19.15
CA ARG A 60 -34.92 24.47 20.01
C ARG A 60 -34.11 24.35 21.28
N ASP A 61 -34.55 25.09 22.29
CA ASP A 61 -34.17 24.89 23.69
C ASP A 61 -35.19 24.00 24.40
N SER A 62 -34.67 23.31 25.42
CA SER A 62 -35.36 22.72 26.58
C SER A 62 -36.18 21.44 26.30
N SER A 63 -36.23 20.42 27.17
CA SER A 63 -35.58 20.11 28.44
C SER A 63 -35.86 18.62 28.69
N ILE A 64 -34.90 17.84 29.17
CA ILE A 64 -35.17 16.49 29.70
C ILE A 64 -34.67 16.46 31.13
N ILE A 65 -35.65 16.42 32.04
CA ILE A 65 -35.49 16.24 33.47
C ILE A 65 -35.14 14.76 33.70
N PHE A 66 -33.94 14.48 34.24
CA PHE A 66 -33.63 13.18 34.86
C PHE A 66 -33.54 13.39 36.38
N SER A 67 -34.58 12.96 37.07
CA SER A 67 -34.59 12.80 38.52
C SER A 67 -33.97 11.43 38.86
N SER A 68 -32.86 11.45 39.59
CA SER A 68 -32.33 10.30 40.31
C SER A 68 -33.27 9.90 41.46
N PRO A 69 -33.14 8.65 41.94
CA PRO A 69 -33.00 8.50 43.39
C PRO A 69 -31.77 7.70 43.78
N ILE A 70 -31.05 8.28 44.72
CA ILE A 70 -30.06 7.67 45.60
C ILE A 70 -30.80 6.73 46.54
N THR A 71 -30.39 5.46 46.61
CA THR A 71 -30.57 4.63 47.80
C THR A 71 -29.27 3.92 48.12
N THR A 72 -28.60 4.44 49.14
CA THR A 72 -27.57 3.78 49.93
C THR A 72 -28.23 2.99 51.05
N SER A 73 -27.98 1.70 51.17
CA SER A 73 -27.83 1.03 52.47
C SER A 73 -27.47 -0.46 52.33
N CYS A 74 -26.37 -0.82 53.02
CA CYS A 74 -26.02 -2.13 53.59
C CYS A 74 -25.68 -3.28 52.59
N PRO A 75 -24.84 -4.27 52.96
CA PRO A 75 -24.62 -4.74 54.33
C PRO A 75 -23.16 -5.00 54.74
N GLY A 76 -22.96 -5.04 56.06
CA GLY A 76 -21.84 -5.75 56.67
C GLY A 76 -22.21 -7.20 56.98
N GLY A 77 -21.17 -8.02 57.12
CA GLY A 77 -21.16 -9.05 58.16
C GLY A 77 -21.31 -10.51 57.74
N PHE A 78 -20.26 -11.26 58.10
CA PHE A 78 -20.20 -12.68 58.45
C PHE A 78 -20.01 -13.73 57.34
N GLY A 79 -18.94 -14.50 57.55
CA GLY A 79 -18.47 -15.55 56.69
C GLY A 79 -19.23 -16.86 56.80
N SER A 80 -18.88 -17.78 55.92
CA SER A 80 -19.11 -19.21 56.10
C SER A 80 -18.19 -19.96 55.14
N SER A 81 -17.36 -20.80 55.73
CA SER A 81 -16.56 -21.84 55.09
C SER A 81 -17.46 -22.98 54.62
N TYR A 82 -17.52 -23.29 53.33
CA TYR A 82 -17.85 -24.64 52.86
C TYR A 82 -17.22 -24.91 51.50
N SER A 83 -16.40 -25.95 51.48
CA SER A 83 -15.99 -26.72 50.30
C SER A 83 -17.19 -27.48 49.73
N HIS A 84 -17.43 -27.40 48.41
CA HIS A 84 -17.87 -28.56 47.63
C HIS A 84 -17.76 -28.30 46.12
N GLU A 85 -17.34 -29.34 45.41
CA GLU A 85 -17.39 -29.46 43.96
C GLU A 85 -18.79 -29.17 43.39
N SER A 86 -18.78 -28.78 42.11
CA SER A 86 -19.62 -29.30 41.02
C SER A 86 -20.51 -28.29 40.27
N LEU A 87 -20.54 -28.51 38.95
CA LEU A 87 -21.58 -28.14 37.97
C LEU A 87 -21.57 -26.72 37.39
N LEU A 88 -20.75 -26.55 36.35
CA LEU A 88 -21.04 -25.65 35.23
C LEU A 88 -21.94 -26.38 34.21
N PRO A 89 -23.17 -25.88 33.92
CA PRO A 89 -23.74 -26.13 32.61
C PRO A 89 -24.46 -24.89 32.07
N TRP A 90 -23.73 -23.86 31.65
CA TRP A 90 -24.32 -22.75 30.90
C TRP A 90 -23.52 -22.51 29.63
N LEU A 91 -24.00 -23.09 28.52
CA LEU A 91 -24.11 -22.54 27.16
C LEU A 91 -24.33 -23.67 26.14
N ASN A 92 -25.48 -24.34 26.23
CA ASN A 92 -26.00 -25.12 25.11
C ASN A 92 -27.16 -24.35 24.49
N ARG A 93 -26.82 -23.41 23.60
CA ARG A 93 -27.81 -22.62 22.84
C ARG A 93 -28.15 -23.40 21.58
N SER A 94 -28.98 -24.43 21.74
CA SER A 94 -29.55 -25.20 20.64
C SER A 94 -30.38 -24.28 19.74
N PHE A 95 -29.90 -24.05 18.52
CA PHE A 95 -30.71 -23.51 17.44
C PHE A 95 -31.68 -24.63 17.01
N SER A 96 -32.94 -24.51 17.41
CA SER A 96 -34.01 -25.34 16.85
C SER A 96 -34.21 -24.97 15.38
N SER A 97 -33.85 -25.91 14.51
CA SER A 97 -34.20 -25.95 13.09
C SER A 97 -35.70 -26.20 12.95
N MET A 98 -36.48 -25.16 12.62
CA MET A 98 -37.79 -25.34 12.01
C MET A 98 -37.60 -25.46 10.50
N SER A 99 -37.65 -26.69 10.01
CA SER A 99 -37.74 -27.01 8.59
C SER A 99 -39.18 -26.82 8.15
N ALA A 100 -39.53 -25.60 7.71
CA ALA A 100 -40.78 -25.36 7.02
C ALA A 100 -40.61 -25.75 5.55
N ALA A 101 -41.13 -26.93 5.19
CA ALA A 101 -41.39 -27.29 3.80
C ALA A 101 -42.41 -26.29 3.24
N THR A 102 -42.01 -25.52 2.23
CA THR A 102 -42.92 -24.69 1.45
C THR A 102 -42.79 -25.05 -0.01
N ASP A 103 -43.93 -25.38 -0.58
CA ASP A 103 -44.12 -25.83 -1.94
C ASP A 103 -43.63 -24.80 -2.96
N THR A 104 -42.90 -25.32 -3.94
CA THR A 104 -42.28 -24.56 -5.03
C THR A 104 -43.35 -24.17 -6.05
N THR A 105 -44.00 -23.03 -5.83
CA THR A 105 -44.80 -22.37 -6.87
C THR A 105 -43.94 -21.28 -7.51
N THR A 106 -43.32 -21.62 -8.64
CA THR A 106 -42.49 -20.76 -9.48
C THR A 106 -43.35 -19.76 -10.26
N SER A 107 -43.80 -18.70 -9.60
CA SER A 107 -44.25 -17.46 -10.26
C SER A 107 -43.16 -16.40 -10.11
N SER A 108 -42.43 -16.17 -11.19
CA SER A 108 -41.36 -15.19 -11.31
C SER A 108 -41.90 -13.76 -11.30
N GLU A 109 -42.30 -13.26 -10.13
CA GLU A 109 -42.36 -11.82 -9.91
C GLU A 109 -40.92 -11.31 -9.77
N GLN A 110 -40.32 -10.91 -10.90
CA GLN A 110 -39.09 -10.13 -10.91
C GLN A 110 -39.38 -8.78 -10.26
N SER A 111 -39.29 -8.75 -8.93
CA SER A 111 -39.12 -7.55 -8.12
C SER A 111 -38.10 -6.65 -8.83
N SER A 112 -38.58 -5.54 -9.40
CA SER A 112 -37.77 -4.59 -10.17
C SER A 112 -36.81 -3.89 -9.23
N ARG A 113 -35.68 -4.53 -8.94
CA ARG A 113 -34.62 -3.91 -8.15
C ARG A 113 -34.16 -2.66 -8.90
N PRO A 114 -34.04 -1.51 -8.21
CA PRO A 114 -33.60 -0.28 -8.84
C PRO A 114 -32.23 -0.49 -9.46
N LEU A 115 -32.10 -0.17 -10.75
CA LEU A 115 -30.87 -0.28 -11.53
C LEU A 115 -29.72 0.44 -10.83
N SER A 116 -28.53 -0.12 -10.94
CA SER A 116 -27.32 0.46 -10.37
C SER A 116 -26.93 1.77 -11.07
N ALA A 117 -26.12 2.60 -10.43
CA ALA A 117 -25.73 3.89 -11.01
C ALA A 117 -24.94 3.72 -12.32
N LEU A 118 -24.14 2.64 -12.39
CA LEU A 118 -23.40 2.32 -13.61
C LEU A 118 -24.30 1.67 -14.67
N GLN A 119 -25.26 0.82 -14.28
CA GLN A 119 -26.25 0.26 -15.20
C GLN A 119 -27.09 1.33 -15.89
N GLN A 120 -27.47 2.38 -15.15
CA GLN A 120 -28.19 3.53 -15.72
C GLN A 120 -27.35 4.33 -16.72
N ALA A 121 -26.02 4.23 -16.65
CA ALA A 121 -25.08 4.98 -17.48
C ALA A 121 -24.57 4.18 -18.71
N ASN A 122 -25.11 2.98 -18.97
CA ASN A 122 -24.68 2.03 -20.03
C ASN A 122 -23.20 1.59 -19.90
N LEU A 123 -22.99 0.51 -19.13
CA LEU A 123 -21.67 -0.02 -18.74
C LEU A 123 -20.72 -0.42 -19.87
N GLU A 124 -21.21 -0.84 -21.03
CA GLU A 124 -20.41 -1.55 -22.04
C GLU A 124 -19.22 -0.74 -22.60
N LEU A 125 -19.22 0.59 -22.42
CA LEU A 125 -18.18 1.49 -22.95
C LEU A 125 -17.51 2.37 -21.89
N LEU A 126 -17.80 2.15 -20.59
CA LEU A 126 -17.28 3.01 -19.54
C LEU A 126 -15.84 2.65 -19.18
N THR A 127 -14.95 3.64 -19.27
CA THR A 127 -13.62 3.56 -18.70
C THR A 127 -13.68 3.65 -17.17
N PRO A 128 -12.71 3.10 -16.41
CA PRO A 128 -12.67 3.22 -14.96
C PRO A 128 -12.76 4.67 -14.46
N GLY A 129 -12.15 5.61 -15.21
CA GLY A 129 -12.20 7.05 -14.92
C GLY A 129 -13.61 7.65 -15.04
N GLN A 130 -14.41 7.18 -16.00
CA GLN A 130 -15.82 7.60 -16.10
C GLN A 130 -16.67 6.93 -15.01
N ALA A 131 -16.41 5.64 -14.72
CA ALA A 131 -17.10 4.91 -13.67
C ALA A 131 -16.89 5.56 -12.30
N ILE A 132 -15.66 5.90 -11.91
CA ILE A 132 -15.39 6.58 -10.63
C ILE A 132 -16.12 7.92 -10.55
N TYR A 133 -16.13 8.70 -11.63
CA TYR A 133 -16.80 10.00 -11.67
C TYR A 133 -18.32 9.87 -11.46
N ILE A 134 -18.96 8.92 -12.15
CA ILE A 134 -20.39 8.62 -11.97
C ILE A 134 -20.67 8.21 -10.52
N LEU A 135 -19.83 7.34 -9.95
CA LEU A 135 -20.00 6.88 -8.58
C LEU A 135 -19.80 7.99 -7.56
N GLN A 136 -18.77 8.84 -7.72
CA GLN A 136 -18.55 10.01 -6.88
C GLN A 136 -19.75 10.96 -6.92
N ARG A 137 -20.28 11.25 -8.11
CA ARG A 137 -21.47 12.09 -8.29
C ARG A 137 -22.71 11.47 -7.63
N SER A 138 -22.89 10.15 -7.79
CA SER A 138 -24.01 9.43 -7.16
C SER A 138 -23.91 9.46 -5.62
N ALA A 139 -22.69 9.37 -5.09
CA ALA A 139 -22.36 9.31 -3.67
C ALA A 139 -22.16 10.69 -3.02
N ALA A 140 -22.32 11.77 -3.79
CA ALA A 140 -22.08 13.13 -3.32
C ALA A 140 -22.99 13.46 -2.12
N LYS A 141 -22.46 14.27 -1.19
CA LYS A 141 -23.20 14.69 0.01
C LYS A 141 -24.53 15.33 -0.42
N GLY A 142 -25.64 14.78 0.08
CA GLY A 142 -26.99 15.30 -0.17
C GLY A 142 -27.90 14.34 -0.95
N THR A 143 -27.37 13.40 -1.72
CA THR A 143 -28.20 12.42 -2.45
C THR A 143 -28.71 11.29 -1.55
N GLY A 144 -28.04 11.04 -0.42
CA GLY A 144 -28.32 9.90 0.47
C GLY A 144 -27.93 8.54 -0.11
N ASN A 145 -27.46 8.49 -1.36
CA ASN A 145 -27.15 7.25 -2.07
C ASN A 145 -25.81 6.67 -1.61
N ARG A 146 -25.83 5.38 -1.30
CA ARG A 146 -24.63 4.62 -0.97
C ARG A 146 -24.08 3.91 -2.20
N ILE A 147 -22.76 3.92 -2.35
CA ILE A 147 -22.09 3.15 -3.39
C ILE A 147 -22.34 1.66 -3.12
N ARG A 148 -22.89 0.96 -4.10
CA ARG A 148 -23.16 -0.47 -4.01
C ARG A 148 -21.86 -1.24 -4.24
N GLN A 149 -21.77 -2.43 -3.66
CA GLN A 149 -20.61 -3.31 -3.87
C GLN A 149 -20.52 -3.77 -5.33
N SER A 150 -21.65 -4.01 -5.98
CA SER A 150 -21.71 -4.39 -7.40
C SER A 150 -21.10 -3.31 -8.29
N ASP A 151 -21.46 -2.03 -8.05
CA ASP A 151 -20.92 -0.90 -8.81
C ASP A 151 -19.39 -0.77 -8.66
N PHE A 152 -18.88 -1.00 -7.45
CA PHE A 152 -17.43 -0.98 -7.21
C PHE A 152 -16.72 -2.15 -7.91
N ILE A 153 -17.31 -3.35 -7.90
CA ILE A 153 -16.77 -4.52 -8.60
C ILE A 153 -16.75 -4.29 -10.11
N GLU A 154 -17.83 -3.73 -10.68
CA GLU A 154 -17.90 -3.36 -12.10
C GLU A 154 -16.81 -2.34 -12.47
N LEU A 155 -16.60 -1.33 -11.63
CA LEU A 155 -15.48 -0.39 -11.79
C LEU A 155 -14.13 -1.12 -11.84
N CYS A 156 -13.88 -2.06 -10.93
CA CYS A 156 -12.62 -2.81 -10.93
C CYS A 156 -12.47 -3.71 -12.16
N ASN A 157 -13.56 -4.35 -12.59
CA ASN A 157 -13.59 -5.23 -13.75
C ASN A 157 -13.42 -4.49 -15.08
N SER A 158 -13.79 -3.21 -15.13
CA SER A 158 -13.59 -2.33 -16.29
C SER A 158 -12.12 -1.94 -16.53
N ALA A 159 -11.21 -2.26 -15.60
CA ALA A 159 -9.80 -1.94 -15.73
C ALA A 159 -9.13 -2.71 -16.87
N ARG A 160 -8.48 -1.96 -17.77
CA ARG A 160 -7.86 -2.52 -18.98
C ARG A 160 -6.42 -2.95 -18.70
N PRO A 161 -5.94 -4.03 -19.34
CA PRO A 161 -4.60 -4.52 -19.12
C PRO A 161 -3.54 -3.52 -19.63
N GLY A 162 -2.46 -3.33 -18.87
CA GLY A 162 -1.36 -2.43 -19.19
C GLY A 162 -1.68 -0.92 -19.12
N LYS A 163 -2.87 -0.51 -18.67
CA LYS A 163 -3.25 0.90 -18.50
C LYS A 163 -3.02 1.36 -17.07
N LEU A 164 -1.80 1.79 -16.73
CA LEU A 164 -1.38 2.19 -15.37
C LEU A 164 -2.35 3.14 -14.64
N ARG A 165 -3.01 4.04 -15.38
CA ARG A 165 -3.99 5.00 -14.82
C ARG A 165 -5.22 4.30 -14.24
N ASP A 166 -5.64 3.18 -14.79
CA ASP A 166 -6.85 2.46 -14.34
C ASP A 166 -6.64 1.90 -12.92
N ALA A 167 -5.47 1.37 -12.59
CA ALA A 167 -5.11 0.93 -11.25
C ALA A 167 -5.05 2.08 -10.23
N LEU A 168 -4.55 3.25 -10.65
CA LEU A 168 -4.58 4.45 -9.80
C LEU A 168 -6.02 4.90 -9.52
N VAL A 169 -6.91 4.82 -10.51
CA VAL A 169 -8.34 5.10 -10.32
C VAL A 169 -8.96 4.15 -9.30
N ILE A 170 -8.68 2.85 -9.36
CA ILE A 170 -9.16 1.88 -8.36
C ILE A 170 -8.63 2.23 -6.96
N ALA A 171 -7.34 2.52 -6.83
CA ALA A 171 -6.74 2.89 -5.55
C ALA A 171 -7.35 4.18 -4.96
N THR A 172 -7.61 5.18 -5.81
CA THR A 172 -8.30 6.42 -5.42
C THR A 172 -9.74 6.14 -4.99
N ALA A 173 -10.49 5.32 -5.74
CA ALA A 173 -11.85 4.92 -5.41
C ALA A 173 -11.92 4.26 -4.02
N LEU A 174 -10.99 3.34 -3.72
CA LEU A 174 -10.89 2.69 -2.41
C LEU A 174 -10.77 3.70 -1.26
N LYS A 175 -9.83 4.66 -1.39
CA LYS A 175 -9.58 5.70 -0.38
C LYS A 175 -10.79 6.63 -0.19
N GLU A 176 -11.35 7.11 -1.29
CA GLU A 176 -12.47 8.04 -1.26
C GLU A 176 -13.77 7.40 -0.78
N PHE A 177 -14.09 6.18 -1.24
CA PHE A 177 -15.34 5.52 -0.87
C PHE A 177 -15.36 5.17 0.61
N LYS A 178 -14.21 4.76 1.16
CA LYS A 178 -14.03 4.56 2.60
C LYS A 178 -14.24 5.86 3.39
N ARG A 179 -13.69 6.99 2.91
CA ARG A 179 -13.80 8.31 3.58
C ARG A 179 -15.23 8.86 3.53
N ASN A 180 -15.88 8.80 2.38
CA ASN A 180 -17.09 9.59 2.10
C ASN A 180 -18.40 8.83 2.35
N ASN A 181 -18.44 7.51 2.15
CA ASN A 181 -19.70 6.78 2.09
C ASN A 181 -19.90 5.72 3.19
N ARG A 182 -19.05 5.71 4.25
CA ARG A 182 -18.98 4.59 5.21
C ARG A 182 -18.89 3.24 4.49
N PHE A 183 -18.33 3.22 3.27
CA PHE A 183 -18.22 2.03 2.44
C PHE A 183 -17.32 1.03 3.16
N VAL A 184 -17.86 -0.15 3.44
CA VAL A 184 -17.10 -1.26 4.01
C VAL A 184 -16.84 -2.21 2.86
N LEU A 185 -15.58 -2.34 2.46
CA LEU A 185 -15.17 -3.22 1.38
C LEU A 185 -15.46 -4.67 1.77
N LYS A 186 -16.22 -5.40 0.94
CA LYS A 186 -16.46 -6.84 1.11
C LYS A 186 -15.39 -7.66 0.40
N LEU A 187 -15.33 -8.95 0.72
CA LEU A 187 -14.40 -9.91 0.12
C LEU A 187 -14.44 -9.89 -1.43
N SER A 188 -15.62 -9.98 -2.04
CA SER A 188 -15.73 -9.95 -3.51
C SER A 188 -15.19 -8.64 -4.12
N GLY A 189 -15.33 -7.53 -3.41
CA GLY A 189 -14.79 -6.23 -3.82
C GLY A 189 -13.27 -6.15 -3.66
N SER A 190 -12.72 -6.71 -2.58
CA SER A 190 -11.26 -6.71 -2.36
C SER A 190 -10.53 -7.57 -3.39
N THR A 191 -11.06 -8.75 -3.72
CA THR A 191 -10.54 -9.61 -4.80
C THR A 191 -10.57 -8.89 -6.14
N ALA A 192 -11.73 -8.33 -6.54
CA ALA A 192 -11.87 -7.61 -7.80
C ALA A 192 -10.93 -6.40 -7.89
N ALA A 193 -10.72 -5.67 -6.79
CA ALA A 193 -9.81 -4.54 -6.74
C ALA A 193 -8.35 -4.96 -6.96
N VAL A 194 -7.90 -6.02 -6.30
CA VAL A 194 -6.53 -6.52 -6.45
C VAL A 194 -6.30 -7.05 -7.86
N GLU A 195 -7.20 -7.87 -8.38
CA GLU A 195 -7.11 -8.39 -9.76
C GLU A 195 -7.16 -7.25 -10.80
N GLY A 196 -8.04 -6.28 -10.62
CA GLY A 196 -8.15 -5.12 -11.51
C GLY A 196 -6.88 -4.26 -11.51
N MET A 197 -6.29 -4.03 -10.33
CA MET A 197 -5.03 -3.28 -10.21
C MET A 197 -3.84 -4.05 -10.80
N LEU A 198 -3.71 -5.35 -10.51
CA LEU A 198 -2.66 -6.20 -11.09
C LEU A 198 -2.76 -6.22 -12.62
N ARG A 199 -3.95 -6.54 -13.15
CA ARG A 199 -4.22 -6.55 -14.59
C ARG A 199 -3.83 -5.24 -15.25
N SER A 200 -4.23 -4.11 -14.65
CA SER A 200 -3.96 -2.78 -15.19
C SER A 200 -2.48 -2.37 -15.10
N ARG A 201 -1.76 -2.78 -14.05
CA ARG A 201 -0.35 -2.44 -13.86
C ARG A 201 0.61 -3.35 -14.63
N MET A 202 0.24 -4.61 -14.87
CA MET A 202 1.05 -5.53 -15.66
C MET A 202 1.11 -5.06 -17.11
N SER A 203 2.32 -4.80 -17.60
CA SER A 203 2.54 -4.45 -19.01
C SER A 203 2.14 -5.62 -19.90
N THR A 204 1.34 -5.34 -20.93
CA THR A 204 0.98 -6.32 -21.97
C THR A 204 2.04 -6.46 -23.05
N TRP A 205 2.99 -5.51 -23.12
CA TRP A 205 4.05 -5.52 -24.11
C TRP A 205 5.17 -6.47 -23.70
N LYS A 206 5.79 -7.14 -24.69
CA LYS A 206 6.77 -8.25 -24.63
C LYS A 206 8.05 -8.02 -23.79
N VAL A 207 8.10 -7.02 -22.93
CA VAL A 207 9.22 -6.76 -22.03
C VAL A 207 9.22 -7.86 -20.98
N GLN A 208 10.06 -8.87 -21.19
CA GLN A 208 10.25 -10.02 -20.30
C GLN A 208 11.27 -9.76 -19.21
N ASP A 209 11.57 -8.49 -18.91
CA ASP A 209 12.61 -8.10 -17.95
C ASP A 209 12.20 -8.32 -16.47
N GLY A 210 10.99 -8.84 -16.19
CA GLY A 210 10.43 -9.01 -14.84
C GLY A 210 10.05 -7.71 -14.11
N LYS A 211 10.73 -6.59 -14.38
CA LYS A 211 10.52 -5.29 -13.74
C LYS A 211 9.07 -4.80 -13.74
N PRO A 212 8.30 -4.87 -14.84
CA PRO A 212 6.91 -4.41 -14.84
C PRO A 212 6.03 -5.21 -13.87
N ARG A 213 6.31 -6.52 -13.72
CA ARG A 213 5.57 -7.41 -12.84
C ARG A 213 5.88 -7.11 -11.37
N VAL A 214 7.16 -6.92 -11.03
CA VAL A 214 7.57 -6.50 -9.68
C VAL A 214 6.93 -5.16 -9.31
N LYS A 215 6.97 -4.15 -10.20
CA LYS A 215 6.32 -2.84 -9.97
C LYS A 215 4.80 -2.96 -9.77
N ALA A 216 4.15 -3.86 -10.51
CA ALA A 216 2.71 -4.09 -10.37
C ALA A 216 2.37 -4.70 -9.01
N ALA A 217 3.09 -5.75 -8.61
CA ALA A 217 2.89 -6.42 -7.32
C ALA A 217 3.19 -5.48 -6.14
N LEU A 218 4.29 -4.72 -6.21
CA LEU A 218 4.64 -3.70 -5.22
C LEU A 218 3.53 -2.67 -5.03
N PHE A 219 3.03 -2.10 -6.13
CA PHE A 219 1.95 -1.10 -6.07
C PHE A 219 0.70 -1.64 -5.37
N VAL A 220 0.30 -2.88 -5.67
CA VAL A 220 -0.88 -3.51 -5.08
C VAL A 220 -0.65 -3.84 -3.61
N ALA A 221 0.52 -4.38 -3.27
CA ALA A 221 0.88 -4.70 -1.91
C ALA A 221 0.92 -3.46 -1.01
N GLU A 222 1.41 -2.32 -1.50
CA GLU A 222 1.31 -1.04 -0.79
C GLU A 222 -0.14 -0.63 -0.53
N GLN A 223 -1.05 -0.86 -1.48
CA GLN A 223 -2.48 -0.59 -1.26
C GLN A 223 -3.09 -1.53 -0.21
N ILE A 224 -2.61 -2.77 -0.10
CA ILE A 224 -3.03 -3.73 0.94
C ILE A 224 -2.55 -3.28 2.33
N LEU A 225 -1.29 -2.84 2.42
CA LEU A 225 -0.69 -2.37 3.67
C LEU A 225 -1.30 -1.04 4.16
N ASN A 226 -1.81 -0.23 3.25
CA ASN A 226 -2.44 1.04 3.58
C ASN A 226 -3.83 0.84 4.21
N GLU A 227 -4.00 1.24 5.47
CA GLU A 227 -5.28 1.14 6.16
C GLU A 227 -6.40 1.92 5.45
N ASP A 228 -6.09 3.02 4.75
CA ASP A 228 -7.04 3.93 4.11
C ASP A 228 -7.72 3.40 2.85
N THR A 229 -7.20 2.35 2.25
CA THR A 229 -7.86 1.69 1.12
C THR A 229 -8.99 0.78 1.58
N GLY A 230 -8.98 0.34 2.85
CA GLY A 230 -9.88 -0.68 3.36
C GLY A 230 -9.48 -2.11 3.01
N LEU A 231 -8.52 -2.31 2.09
CA LEU A 231 -7.99 -3.64 1.75
C LEU A 231 -7.34 -4.30 2.96
N TYR A 232 -6.63 -3.53 3.79
CA TYR A 232 -6.08 -3.97 5.07
C TYR A 232 -7.04 -4.82 5.92
N PHE A 233 -8.33 -4.47 5.92
CA PHE A 233 -9.36 -5.12 6.74
C PHE A 233 -10.13 -6.23 6.03
N ALA A 234 -10.11 -6.24 4.69
CA ALA A 234 -11.02 -7.03 3.86
C ALA A 234 -10.32 -8.00 2.90
N ILE A 235 -8.98 -7.98 2.83
CA ILE A 235 -8.22 -8.85 1.96
C ILE A 235 -8.14 -10.28 2.51
N GLU A 236 -8.42 -11.27 1.67
CA GLU A 236 -8.21 -12.68 2.02
C GLU A 236 -6.76 -13.07 1.81
N THR A 237 -6.28 -14.00 2.63
CA THR A 237 -4.89 -14.47 2.55
C THR A 237 -4.58 -15.09 1.17
N VAL A 238 -5.54 -15.77 0.52
CA VAL A 238 -5.36 -16.32 -0.84
C VAL A 238 -5.04 -15.24 -1.88
N VAL A 239 -5.65 -14.05 -1.74
CA VAL A 239 -5.38 -12.93 -2.66
C VAL A 239 -4.02 -12.30 -2.37
N VAL A 240 -3.55 -12.35 -1.12
CA VAL A 240 -2.18 -11.96 -0.77
C VAL A 240 -1.17 -12.93 -1.39
N ASP A 241 -1.45 -14.24 -1.34
CA ASP A 241 -0.61 -15.26 -1.99
C ASP A 241 -0.44 -14.97 -3.47
N GLN A 242 -1.52 -14.61 -4.18
CA GLN A 242 -1.47 -14.21 -5.59
C GLN A 242 -0.51 -13.02 -5.82
N VAL A 243 -0.54 -11.99 -4.98
CA VAL A 243 0.35 -10.83 -5.10
C VAL A 243 1.81 -11.22 -4.85
N LEU A 244 2.06 -12.07 -3.84
CA LEU A 244 3.40 -12.57 -3.54
C LEU A 244 3.93 -13.50 -4.65
N GLU A 245 3.08 -14.33 -5.25
CA GLU A 245 3.46 -15.18 -6.37
C GLU A 245 3.85 -14.36 -7.60
N GLU A 246 3.09 -13.32 -7.94
CA GLU A 246 3.45 -12.41 -9.03
C GLU A 246 4.74 -11.65 -8.74
N LEU A 247 4.96 -11.24 -7.48
CA LEU A 247 6.23 -10.64 -7.05
C LEU A 247 7.40 -11.60 -7.23
N HIS A 248 7.27 -12.84 -6.74
CA HIS A 248 8.29 -13.88 -6.85
C HIS A 248 8.63 -14.21 -8.32
N LYS A 249 7.61 -14.40 -9.16
CA LYS A 249 7.81 -14.63 -10.60
C LYS A 249 8.57 -13.47 -11.25
N GLY A 250 8.20 -12.23 -10.93
CA GLY A 250 8.88 -11.05 -11.47
C GLY A 250 10.35 -10.95 -11.05
N LEU A 251 10.69 -11.33 -9.82
CA LEU A 251 12.06 -11.37 -9.32
C LEU A 251 12.90 -12.47 -9.99
N MET A 252 12.30 -13.64 -10.22
CA MET A 252 12.94 -14.72 -10.97
C MET A 252 13.23 -14.30 -12.41
N GLU A 253 12.25 -13.70 -13.10
CA GLU A 253 12.44 -13.13 -14.44
C GLU A 253 13.56 -12.06 -14.43
N MET A 254 13.63 -11.20 -13.41
CA MET A 254 14.74 -10.24 -13.28
C MET A 254 16.10 -10.94 -13.15
N LYS A 255 16.20 -11.96 -12.29
CA LYS A 255 17.43 -12.73 -12.10
C LYS A 255 17.88 -13.44 -13.38
N GLU A 256 16.94 -14.04 -14.12
CA GLU A 256 17.22 -14.72 -15.40
C GLU A 256 17.75 -13.77 -16.48
N ASN A 257 17.35 -12.49 -16.43
CA ASN A 257 17.84 -11.45 -17.33
C ASN A 257 19.14 -10.76 -16.85
N GLY A 258 19.79 -11.28 -15.81
CA GLY A 258 21.07 -10.79 -15.32
C GLY A 258 20.99 -9.58 -14.39
N PHE A 259 19.82 -9.25 -13.85
CA PHE A 259 19.71 -8.23 -12.80
C PHE A 259 20.16 -8.78 -11.44
N THR A 260 20.88 -7.98 -10.67
CA THR A 260 21.25 -8.32 -9.28
C THR A 260 20.02 -8.24 -8.38
N VAL A 261 19.57 -9.37 -7.86
CA VAL A 261 18.40 -9.48 -6.97
C VAL A 261 18.80 -9.68 -5.50
N THR A 262 20.07 -9.97 -5.23
CA THR A 262 20.61 -10.12 -3.87
C THR A 262 20.97 -8.77 -3.28
N ILE A 263 20.67 -8.58 -1.99
CA ILE A 263 21.12 -7.43 -1.22
C ILE A 263 22.23 -7.91 -0.30
N ASP A 264 23.43 -7.37 -0.48
CA ASP A 264 24.55 -7.63 0.41
C ASP A 264 24.24 -7.03 1.79
N SER A 265 23.94 -7.91 2.75
CA SER A 265 23.48 -7.50 4.08
C SER A 265 24.56 -6.74 4.87
N ALA A 266 25.83 -6.91 4.50
CA ALA A 266 26.95 -6.18 5.09
C ALA A 266 26.83 -4.67 4.88
N ALA A 267 26.34 -4.21 3.73
CA ALA A 267 26.30 -2.79 3.38
C ALA A 267 25.20 -1.99 4.09
N ASN A 268 24.16 -2.63 4.65
CA ASN A 268 23.04 -1.91 5.25
C ASN A 268 23.22 -1.60 6.74
N ASN A 269 24.18 -2.22 7.44
CA ASN A 269 24.40 -1.97 8.87
C ASN A 269 25.32 -0.78 9.16
N GLU A 270 26.01 -0.23 8.16
CA GLU A 270 26.98 0.87 8.33
C GLU A 270 26.41 2.27 8.04
N VAL A 271 25.11 2.40 7.78
CA VAL A 271 24.47 3.71 7.51
C VAL A 271 24.36 4.60 8.77
N GLY A 272 24.84 4.13 9.93
CA GLY A 272 24.93 4.93 11.14
C GLY A 272 26.38 5.25 11.51
N ALA A 273 26.78 6.52 11.36
CA ALA A 273 27.90 7.18 12.06
C ALA A 273 29.24 7.44 11.33
N SER A 274 29.28 7.52 9.99
CA SER A 274 30.38 8.25 9.33
C SER A 274 29.97 9.68 9.00
N GLU A 275 30.12 10.55 10.00
CA GLU A 275 30.16 12.01 9.84
C GLU A 275 31.52 12.39 9.26
N GLU A 276 31.72 12.33 7.93
CA GLU A 276 32.68 13.20 7.23
C GLU A 276 32.63 12.99 5.70
N GLY A 277 31.90 13.87 5.02
CA GLY A 277 32.23 14.36 3.67
C GLY A 277 32.14 13.43 2.45
N GLY A 278 31.97 12.12 2.61
CA GLY A 278 31.92 11.18 1.47
C GLY A 278 30.57 11.18 0.74
N GLU A 279 30.56 11.43 -0.57
CA GLU A 279 29.38 11.27 -1.41
C GLU A 279 28.88 9.82 -1.33
N THR A 280 27.83 9.58 -0.54
CA THR A 280 27.21 8.25 -0.48
C THR A 280 26.69 7.87 -1.88
N PRO A 281 27.10 6.70 -2.42
CA PRO A 281 26.67 6.30 -3.75
C PRO A 281 25.15 6.17 -3.77
N THR A 282 24.52 6.92 -4.68
CA THR A 282 23.06 6.91 -4.81
C THR A 282 22.63 5.50 -5.27
N PRO A 283 21.75 4.80 -4.54
CA PRO A 283 21.40 3.42 -4.87
C PRO A 283 20.77 3.34 -6.25
N SER A 284 21.08 2.27 -6.99
CA SER A 284 20.53 2.09 -8.33
C SER A 284 18.99 1.92 -8.24
N PRO A 285 18.21 2.36 -9.26
CA PRO A 285 16.76 2.20 -9.25
C PRO A 285 16.29 0.75 -9.12
N GLU A 286 17.13 -0.21 -9.50
CA GLU A 286 16.87 -1.65 -9.42
C GLU A 286 17.07 -2.17 -8.00
N GLU A 287 18.14 -1.73 -7.34
CA GLU A 287 18.40 -2.04 -5.94
C GLU A 287 17.29 -1.50 -5.04
N VAL A 288 16.82 -0.27 -5.27
CA VAL A 288 15.67 0.30 -4.56
C VAL A 288 14.42 -0.57 -4.73
N LEU A 289 14.17 -1.05 -5.95
CA LEU A 289 13.02 -1.87 -6.27
C LEU A 289 13.09 -3.26 -5.60
N VAL A 290 14.27 -3.86 -5.51
CA VAL A 290 14.51 -5.13 -4.80
C VAL A 290 14.38 -4.95 -3.28
N LYS A 291 14.94 -3.86 -2.73
CA LYS A 291 14.76 -3.46 -1.31
C LYS A 291 13.29 -3.28 -0.96
N ASP A 292 12.53 -2.59 -1.80
CA ASP A 292 11.08 -2.42 -1.63
C ASP A 292 10.33 -3.76 -1.67
N ALA A 293 10.72 -4.68 -2.56
CA ALA A 293 10.11 -6.02 -2.65
C ALA A 293 10.27 -6.82 -1.35
N LEU A 294 11.46 -6.80 -0.76
CA LEU A 294 11.74 -7.45 0.52
C LEU A 294 10.92 -6.80 1.65
N ARG A 295 11.00 -5.46 1.79
CA ARG A 295 10.26 -4.69 2.80
C ARG A 295 8.76 -4.98 2.78
N VAL A 296 8.18 -4.96 1.58
CA VAL A 296 6.74 -5.15 1.38
C VAL A 296 6.34 -6.59 1.70
N THR A 297 7.16 -7.58 1.33
CA THR A 297 6.94 -8.99 1.66
C THR A 297 6.88 -9.19 3.18
N HIS A 298 7.86 -8.67 3.92
CA HIS A 298 7.87 -8.73 5.39
C HIS A 298 6.66 -8.00 5.99
N SER A 299 6.33 -6.82 5.49
CA SER A 299 5.18 -6.04 5.96
C SER A 299 3.86 -6.77 5.76
N LEU A 300 3.68 -7.49 4.64
CA LEU A 300 2.48 -8.27 4.38
C LEU A 300 2.36 -9.45 5.35
N ILE A 301 3.45 -10.16 5.60
CA ILE A 301 3.46 -11.25 6.60
C ILE A 301 3.16 -10.71 8.00
N HIS A 302 3.81 -9.61 8.39
CA HIS A 302 3.57 -8.97 9.68
C HIS A 302 2.12 -8.51 9.82
N LEU A 303 1.53 -7.95 8.77
CA LEU A 303 0.10 -7.60 8.74
C LEU A 303 -0.78 -8.82 9.01
N LEU A 304 -0.52 -9.94 8.33
CA LEU A 304 -1.32 -11.17 8.48
C LEU A 304 -1.16 -11.79 9.88
N ILE A 305 0.06 -11.82 10.42
CA ILE A 305 0.35 -12.27 11.79
C ILE A 305 -0.39 -11.38 12.79
N LYS A 306 -0.21 -10.06 12.70
CA LYS A 306 -0.88 -9.08 13.58
C LYS A 306 -2.39 -9.25 13.53
N ARG A 307 -2.98 -9.40 12.34
CA ARG A 307 -4.43 -9.58 12.17
C ARG A 307 -4.94 -10.86 12.84
N LYS A 308 -4.20 -11.96 12.73
CA LYS A 308 -4.56 -13.23 13.37
C LYS A 308 -4.35 -13.22 14.89
N SER A 309 -3.43 -12.39 15.38
CA SER A 309 -3.17 -12.17 16.81
C SER A 309 -4.34 -11.60 17.59
N ARG A 310 -5.38 -11.11 16.90
CA ARG A 310 -6.54 -10.41 17.49
C ARG A 310 -6.12 -9.15 18.25
N PRO A 311 -5.55 -8.15 17.56
CA PRO A 311 -5.04 -6.95 18.20
C PRO A 311 -6.17 -6.14 18.85
N GLU A 312 -7.44 -6.43 18.54
CA GLU A 312 -8.61 -5.86 19.19
C GLU A 312 -8.74 -6.21 20.70
N TRP A 313 -7.96 -7.16 21.21
CA TRP A 313 -7.94 -7.49 22.63
C TRP A 313 -7.16 -6.45 23.44
N ASP A 314 -6.10 -5.90 22.87
CA ASP A 314 -5.25 -4.90 23.53
C ASP A 314 -5.69 -3.45 23.23
N MET A 315 -6.58 -3.27 22.25
CA MET A 315 -7.09 -1.94 21.88
C MET A 315 -8.08 -1.37 22.90
N LYS A 316 -7.97 -0.05 23.16
CA LYS A 316 -8.99 0.74 23.89
C LYS A 316 -10.39 0.59 23.24
N LYS A 317 -11.46 0.60 24.05
CA LYS A 317 -12.87 0.38 23.65
C LYS A 317 -13.30 1.11 22.36
N ARG A 318 -12.93 2.39 22.20
CA ARG A 318 -13.28 3.19 21.00
C ARG A 318 -12.53 2.76 19.75
N ALA A 319 -11.23 2.47 19.88
CA ALA A 319 -10.40 1.99 18.79
C ALA A 319 -10.84 0.58 18.34
N LYS A 320 -11.05 -0.33 19.31
CA LYS A 320 -11.62 -1.66 19.10
C LYS A 320 -12.92 -1.61 18.29
N ARG A 321 -13.87 -0.76 18.68
CA ARG A 321 -15.14 -0.59 17.96
C ARG A 321 -14.93 -0.11 16.52
N ARG A 322 -13.99 0.80 16.28
CA ARG A 322 -13.67 1.29 14.92
C ARG A 322 -13.02 0.20 14.07
N TYR A 323 -12.11 -0.57 14.66
CA TYR A 323 -11.42 -1.69 14.02
C TYR A 323 -12.40 -2.80 13.62
N LEU A 324 -13.16 -3.32 14.59
CA LEU A 324 -14.14 -4.40 14.36
C LEU A 324 -15.26 -4.01 13.40
N LYS A 325 -15.59 -2.73 13.30
CA LYS A 325 -16.57 -2.25 12.31
C LYS A 325 -16.08 -2.43 10.86
N ARG A 326 -14.77 -2.45 10.64
CA ARG A 326 -14.15 -2.54 9.31
C ARG A 326 -13.64 -3.94 9.01
N LEU A 327 -13.15 -4.65 10.02
CA LEU A 327 -12.63 -6.01 9.89
C LEU A 327 -13.67 -6.93 9.23
N GLN A 328 -13.36 -7.45 8.05
CA GLN A 328 -14.16 -8.49 7.40
C GLN A 328 -13.50 -9.87 7.58
N ILE A 329 -12.17 -9.92 7.61
CA ILE A 329 -11.40 -11.16 7.61
C ILE A 329 -10.36 -11.11 8.74
N GLY A 330 -10.41 -12.08 9.64
CA GLY A 330 -9.44 -12.27 10.73
C GLY A 330 -8.41 -13.38 10.47
N GLY A 331 -8.23 -13.77 9.21
CA GLY A 331 -7.29 -14.83 8.80
C GLY A 331 -5.83 -14.42 8.93
N GLY A 332 -4.97 -15.40 9.26
CA GLY A 332 -3.52 -15.24 9.29
C GLY A 332 -2.86 -15.74 8.00
N PRO A 333 -1.52 -15.77 7.95
CA PRO A 333 -0.82 -16.34 6.81
C PRO A 333 -1.07 -17.85 6.77
N TYR A 334 -1.26 -18.39 5.56
CA TYR A 334 -1.30 -19.83 5.35
C TYR A 334 0.13 -20.37 5.21
N ARG A 335 0.23 -21.69 5.25
CA ARG A 335 1.46 -22.43 4.96
C ARG A 335 2.05 -22.08 3.60
N THR A 336 1.18 -21.98 2.59
CA THR A 336 1.52 -21.53 1.23
C THR A 336 2.06 -20.10 1.24
N THR A 337 1.38 -19.19 1.94
CA THR A 337 1.81 -17.79 2.12
C THR A 337 3.22 -17.69 2.67
N LEU A 338 3.49 -18.40 3.77
CA LEU A 338 4.81 -18.40 4.41
C LEU A 338 5.87 -18.94 3.45
N ARG A 339 5.59 -20.06 2.77
CA ARG A 339 6.51 -20.67 1.81
C ARG A 339 6.89 -19.70 0.69
N VAL A 340 5.94 -18.99 0.10
CA VAL A 340 6.20 -18.01 -0.97
C VAL A 340 7.00 -16.83 -0.42
N ALA A 341 6.62 -16.29 0.74
CA ALA A 341 7.34 -15.18 1.36
C ALA A 341 8.78 -15.55 1.75
N THR A 342 9.00 -16.76 2.29
CA THR A 342 10.34 -17.31 2.58
C THR A 342 11.17 -17.39 1.31
N LYS A 343 10.62 -17.91 0.19
CA LYS A 343 11.36 -17.96 -1.09
C LYS A 343 11.80 -16.57 -1.57
N ILE A 344 10.91 -15.57 -1.52
CA ILE A 344 11.24 -14.19 -1.88
C ILE A 344 12.32 -13.63 -0.95
N SER A 345 12.18 -13.84 0.36
CA SER A 345 13.10 -13.31 1.35
C SER A 345 14.49 -13.96 1.26
N LEU A 346 14.57 -15.27 1.03
CA LEU A 346 15.82 -15.98 0.79
C LEU A 346 16.50 -15.52 -0.50
N LEU A 347 15.71 -15.31 -1.56
CA LEU A 347 16.22 -14.84 -2.85
C LEU A 347 16.89 -13.46 -2.75
N ILE A 348 16.38 -12.59 -1.88
CA ILE A 348 16.83 -11.20 -1.78
C ILE A 348 17.80 -10.99 -0.60
N GLY A 349 17.39 -11.35 0.61
CA GLY A 349 18.06 -10.97 1.87
C GLY A 349 18.73 -12.12 2.62
N GLY A 350 18.72 -13.34 2.07
CA GLY A 350 19.39 -14.50 2.66
C GLY A 350 18.68 -15.13 3.87
N SER A 351 19.34 -16.14 4.44
CA SER A 351 18.79 -17.01 5.49
C SER A 351 18.52 -16.27 6.80
N ALA A 352 19.48 -15.46 7.27
CA ALA A 352 19.40 -14.76 8.55
C ALA A 352 18.24 -13.75 8.61
N VAL A 353 18.08 -12.92 7.57
CA VAL A 353 16.98 -11.94 7.48
C VAL A 353 15.63 -12.66 7.42
N THR A 354 15.56 -13.76 6.68
CA THR A 354 14.33 -14.55 6.55
C THR A 354 13.91 -15.18 7.88
N GLN A 355 14.85 -15.72 8.63
CA GLN A 355 14.59 -16.27 9.96
C GLN A 355 14.05 -15.18 10.90
N GLY A 356 14.75 -14.06 11.02
CA GLY A 356 14.40 -12.98 11.97
C GLY A 356 13.11 -12.23 11.64
N GLN A 357 12.79 -12.04 10.35
CA GLN A 357 11.67 -11.19 9.91
C GLN A 357 10.39 -11.97 9.55
N ILE A 358 10.51 -13.26 9.18
CA ILE A 358 9.35 -14.07 8.77
C ILE A 358 9.08 -15.19 9.77
N ILE A 359 10.09 -16.00 10.09
CA ILE A 359 9.92 -17.22 10.89
C ILE A 359 9.73 -16.89 12.36
N ASP A 360 10.67 -16.16 12.98
CA ASP A 360 10.61 -15.88 14.41
C ASP A 360 9.34 -15.13 14.83
N PRO A 361 8.82 -14.13 14.06
CA PRO A 361 7.54 -13.50 14.40
C PRO A 361 6.36 -14.45 14.27
N PHE A 362 6.41 -15.41 13.35
CA PHE A 362 5.37 -16.43 13.20
C PHE A 362 5.44 -17.49 14.30
N GLU A 363 6.62 -17.92 14.73
CA GLU A 363 6.77 -18.88 15.83
C GLU A 363 6.41 -18.28 17.19
N ARG A 364 6.73 -17.01 17.41
CA ARG A 364 6.36 -16.29 18.63
C ARG A 364 4.85 -16.05 18.77
N ALA A 365 4.09 -16.21 17.70
CA ALA A 365 2.66 -16.02 17.72
C ALA A 365 1.94 -17.15 18.49
N TRP A 366 1.12 -16.79 19.48
CA TRP A 366 0.47 -17.76 20.38
C TRP A 366 -0.44 -18.80 19.70
N TRP A 367 -0.90 -18.55 18.47
CA TRP A 367 -1.80 -19.46 17.74
C TRP A 367 -1.08 -20.42 16.79
N THR A 368 0.23 -20.26 16.61
CA THR A 368 0.99 -21.14 15.72
C THR A 368 1.40 -22.38 16.50
N LYS A 369 1.34 -23.53 15.83
CA LYS A 369 1.77 -24.80 16.44
C LYS A 369 3.21 -25.10 16.03
N PHE A 370 3.47 -25.08 14.73
CA PHE A 370 4.79 -25.34 14.13
C PHE A 370 4.86 -24.69 12.74
N VAL A 371 6.07 -24.34 12.32
CA VAL A 371 6.39 -24.01 10.92
C VAL A 371 6.50 -25.31 10.12
N ASP A 372 6.08 -25.29 8.86
CA ASP A 372 6.17 -26.47 8.01
C ASP A 372 7.64 -26.89 7.80
N GLU A 373 7.89 -28.20 7.87
CA GLU A 373 9.22 -28.78 7.65
C GLU A 373 9.82 -28.38 6.29
N GLU A 374 8.99 -28.25 5.26
CA GLU A 374 9.43 -27.79 3.93
C GLU A 374 10.02 -26.38 3.98
N THR A 375 9.42 -25.48 4.75
CA THR A 375 9.92 -24.10 4.88
C THR A 375 11.22 -24.06 5.67
N LEU A 376 11.34 -24.88 6.72
CA LEU A 376 12.58 -24.99 7.50
C LEU A 376 13.72 -25.59 6.67
N LYS A 377 13.43 -26.61 5.84
CA LYS A 377 14.41 -27.19 4.90
C LYS A 377 14.95 -26.16 3.92
N LEU A 378 14.09 -25.29 3.37
CA LEU A 378 14.53 -24.21 2.46
C LEU A 378 15.50 -23.24 3.13
N ILE A 379 15.29 -22.93 4.41
CA ILE A 379 16.16 -22.02 5.18
C ILE A 379 17.49 -22.70 5.50
N GLN A 380 17.45 -23.97 5.91
CA GLN A 380 18.66 -24.73 6.20
C GLN A 380 19.53 -24.89 4.94
N GLU A 381 18.94 -25.25 3.80
CA GLU A 381 19.64 -25.36 2.53
C GLU A 381 20.28 -24.02 2.13
N ALA A 382 19.55 -22.91 2.26
CA ALA A 382 20.09 -21.58 1.99
C ALA A 382 21.26 -21.22 2.92
N LYS A 383 21.17 -21.57 4.21
CA LYS A 383 22.23 -21.35 5.19
C LYS A 383 23.49 -22.16 4.86
N GLU A 384 23.33 -23.44 4.50
CA GLU A 384 24.45 -24.30 4.09
C GLU A 384 25.14 -23.78 2.83
N LEU A 385 24.38 -23.25 1.86
CA LEU A 385 24.92 -22.62 0.66
C LEU A 385 25.67 -21.31 0.96
N GLU A 386 25.14 -20.48 1.86
CA GLU A 386 25.80 -19.25 2.32
C GLU A 386 27.13 -19.58 3.05
N GLU A 387 27.14 -20.56 3.94
CA GLU A 387 28.35 -21.02 4.64
C GLU A 387 29.40 -21.57 3.66
N GLN A 388 29.00 -22.38 2.68
CA GLN A 388 29.90 -22.87 1.63
C GLN A 388 30.49 -21.72 0.79
N ALA A 389 29.67 -20.72 0.43
CA ALA A 389 30.14 -19.56 -0.32
C ALA A 389 31.20 -18.77 0.45
N THR A 390 31.03 -18.60 1.78
CA THR A 390 32.03 -17.92 2.63
C THR A 390 33.35 -18.68 2.75
N LEU A 391 33.32 -20.02 2.76
CA LEU A 391 34.54 -20.85 2.82
C LEU A 391 35.31 -20.89 1.50
N THR A 392 34.62 -20.75 0.37
CA THR A 392 35.24 -20.76 -0.97
C THR A 392 35.69 -19.39 -1.46
N ALA A 393 35.31 -18.30 -0.77
CA ALA A 393 35.84 -16.99 -1.06
C ALA A 393 37.36 -17.06 -0.85
N PRO A 394 38.19 -16.86 -1.89
CA PRO A 394 39.63 -16.96 -1.75
C PRO A 394 40.04 -15.99 -0.65
N ALA A 395 40.76 -16.49 0.36
CA ALA A 395 41.55 -15.63 1.21
C ALA A 395 42.43 -14.85 0.23
N VAL A 396 42.06 -13.60 0.00
CA VAL A 396 42.95 -12.65 -0.65
C VAL A 396 44.09 -12.58 0.34
N GLU A 397 45.12 -13.40 0.09
CA GLU A 397 46.38 -13.29 0.80
C GLU A 397 46.80 -11.85 0.56
N ASP A 398 46.71 -11.06 1.63
CA ASP A 398 47.25 -9.71 1.69
C ASP A 398 48.73 -9.83 1.33
N ASP A 399 49.04 -9.69 0.05
CA ASP A 399 50.39 -9.54 -0.46
C ASP A 399 50.86 -8.18 0.05
N ASP A 400 51.48 -8.21 1.23
CA ASP A 400 52.24 -7.15 1.89
C ASP A 400 53.37 -6.68 0.96
N GLY A 401 52.98 -6.00 -0.11
CA GLY A 401 53.84 -5.29 -1.04
C GLY A 401 54.38 -4.04 -0.37
N ASP A 402 55.38 -4.26 0.47
CA ASP A 402 56.34 -3.33 1.04
C ASP A 402 56.77 -2.29 -0.02
N ASN A 403 56.12 -1.11 0.00
CA ASN A 403 56.51 0.04 -0.81
C ASN A 403 56.80 1.23 0.13
N GLU A 404 57.93 1.11 0.83
CA GLU A 404 58.67 2.25 1.33
C GLU A 404 59.06 3.17 0.16
N SER A 405 58.40 4.32 0.03
CA SER A 405 59.01 5.46 -0.66
C SER A 405 58.57 6.77 -0.02
N GLU A 406 59.42 7.19 0.91
CA GLU A 406 59.96 8.53 1.13
C GLU A 406 59.03 9.75 1.08
N ALA A 407 59.00 10.40 2.24
CA ALA A 407 58.83 11.82 2.50
C ALA A 407 59.17 12.75 1.32
N ASP A 408 58.24 13.65 1.01
CA ASP A 408 58.58 14.96 0.45
C ASP A 408 57.75 16.03 1.19
N GLU A 409 58.44 16.72 2.10
CA GLU A 409 57.99 17.92 2.79
C GLU A 409 57.98 19.08 1.79
N GLY A 410 56.81 19.43 1.27
CA GLY A 410 56.57 20.61 0.44
C GLY A 410 55.74 21.66 1.17
N ASP A 411 56.41 22.44 2.02
CA ASP A 411 56.00 23.76 2.51
C ASP A 411 55.77 24.70 1.31
N GLU A 412 54.63 25.41 1.24
CA GLU A 412 54.63 26.83 0.85
C GLU A 412 53.23 27.49 0.94
N ALA A 413 53.25 28.61 1.64
CA ALA A 413 52.22 29.62 1.81
C ALA A 413 51.58 30.15 0.52
N ASN A 414 50.29 30.52 0.59
CA ASN A 414 49.73 31.78 0.09
C ASN A 414 48.31 31.90 0.66
N ALA A 415 48.06 32.84 1.57
CA ALA A 415 47.87 34.28 1.33
C ALA A 415 46.52 34.55 0.62
N ASP A 416 45.65 35.21 1.40
CA ASP A 416 44.72 36.26 1.00
C ASP A 416 43.78 35.97 -0.18
N ASP A 417 42.49 35.78 0.11
CA ASP A 417 41.53 36.63 -0.60
C ASP A 417 40.34 37.03 0.28
N GLU A 418 40.04 38.30 0.10
CA GLU A 418 39.27 39.24 0.86
C GLU A 418 37.81 39.22 0.36
N PHE A 419 36.89 39.57 1.26
CA PHE A 419 35.84 40.55 0.96
C PHE A 419 34.54 40.13 0.21
N THR A 420 33.46 40.80 0.62
CA THR A 420 32.07 40.89 0.07
C THR A 420 31.11 39.71 0.29
N ASP A 421 29.87 39.87 0.73
CA ASP A 421 29.09 41.07 1.09
C ASP A 421 27.96 40.67 2.05
N GLU A 422 27.65 41.62 2.93
CA GLU A 422 26.38 41.76 3.63
C GLU A 422 25.22 41.73 2.63
N GLU A 423 24.17 40.94 2.88
CA GLU A 423 22.80 41.44 2.64
C GLU A 423 21.82 40.85 3.66
N ASP A 424 21.37 41.77 4.50
CA ASP A 424 20.11 41.73 5.24
C ASP A 424 18.95 41.23 4.37
N SER A 425 18.11 40.35 4.93
CA SER A 425 16.68 40.53 4.75
C SER A 425 15.91 39.97 5.94
N ALA A 426 15.65 40.89 6.87
CA ALA A 426 14.53 40.81 7.78
C ALA A 426 13.24 40.54 6.98
N THR A 427 12.49 39.53 7.41
CA THR A 427 11.04 39.51 7.19
C THR A 427 10.36 39.31 8.52
N ASP A 428 10.07 40.44 9.16
CA ASP A 428 8.89 40.62 9.99
C ASP A 428 7.65 40.20 9.20
N VAL A 429 6.90 39.24 9.73
CA VAL A 429 5.46 39.16 9.46
C VAL A 429 4.75 38.91 10.79
N ASP A 430 4.43 40.02 11.45
CA ASP A 430 3.28 40.15 12.31
C ASP A 430 2.00 39.75 11.55
N ALA A 431 1.18 38.87 12.13
CA ALA A 431 -0.25 38.83 11.85
C ALA A 431 -1.01 38.09 12.98
N GLU A 432 -1.38 38.90 13.97
CA GLU A 432 -2.72 39.00 14.58
C GLU A 432 -3.49 37.72 14.98
N ASP A 433 -3.58 37.55 16.31
CA ASP A 433 -4.81 37.71 17.10
C ASP A 433 -6.16 37.49 16.37
N GLU A 434 -6.82 36.36 16.63
CA GLU A 434 -8.28 36.31 16.59
C GLU A 434 -8.85 35.54 17.80
N LYS A 435 -9.37 36.33 18.74
CA LYS A 435 -10.32 35.93 19.78
C LYS A 435 -11.67 35.48 19.18
N LYS A 436 -12.40 34.73 20.02
CA LYS A 436 -13.87 34.46 20.06
C LYS A 436 -14.27 33.11 19.44
N ASP A 437 -15.01 32.22 20.10
CA ASP A 437 -15.90 32.30 21.27
C ASP A 437 -15.70 31.12 22.25
#